data_AF-A0A5J5W2E6-F1
#
_entry.id   AF-A0A5J5W2E6-F1
#
_cell.length_a   1.000
_cell.length_b   1.000
_cell.length_c   1.000
_cell.angle_alpha   90.00
_cell.angle_beta   90.00
_cell.angle_gamma   90.00
#
_symmetry.space_group_name_H-M   'P 1'
#
loop_
_entity.id
_entity.type
_entity.pdbx_description
1 polymer ?
#
loop_
_entity_poly.entity_id
_entity_poly.type
_entity_poly.pdbx_seq_one_letter_code
_entity_poly.pdbx_strand_id
1 'polypeptide(L)'
;MATCFSSSSWLKLQFIIVVFLFAVISSISSPVNGCFTSIFSFGDSVSDTGNLIEISNLEIGKIPHSAFPPNGRTFFHRPTGRFCDGRLVIDFLAEALGLPFLPPYYRYKNATSEKFENDFKQLLRNSLIVMGEIGGNDYSHAYKQGKNIEDVRNFVPPVVDSITSSINELIELGAVTFLVPGNFPIGCSASYLTLFQGSDKDQYDPLTGCLTWLC
;
A
#
# COMPACT_ATOMS: atom_id res chain seq x y z
N MET A 1 12.33 30.09 54.34
CA MET A 1 13.79 29.92 54.15
C MET A 1 14.02 29.87 52.64
N ALA A 2 14.41 31.00 52.03
CA ALA A 2 14.60 31.10 50.58
C ALA A 2 15.99 30.57 50.23
N THR A 3 16.08 29.45 49.52
CA THR A 3 17.36 28.88 49.07
C THR A 3 17.90 29.70 47.90
N CYS A 4 18.99 30.44 48.14
CA CYS A 4 19.69 31.22 47.13
C CYS A 4 20.59 30.28 46.31
N PHE A 5 20.11 29.84 45.13
CA PHE A 5 20.95 29.09 44.20
C PHE A 5 21.85 30.06 43.43
N SER A 6 23.16 29.80 43.43
CA SER A 6 24.15 30.58 42.65
C SER A 6 23.77 30.64 41.17
N SER A 7 23.95 31.80 40.54
CA SER A 7 23.79 32.03 39.09
C SER A 7 24.50 30.96 38.25
N SER A 8 25.65 30.46 38.71
CA SER A 8 26.41 29.40 38.03
C SER A 8 25.68 28.05 37.99
N SER A 9 24.85 27.75 39.00
CA SER A 9 24.13 26.47 39.11
C SER A 9 22.91 26.44 38.18
N TRP A 10 22.27 27.59 37.95
CA TRP A 10 21.19 27.74 36.98
C TRP A 10 21.66 27.55 35.53
N LEU A 11 22.81 28.12 35.19
CA LEU A 11 23.42 27.97 33.86
C LEU A 11 23.81 26.51 33.58
N LYS A 12 24.35 25.80 34.58
CA LYS A 12 24.67 24.36 34.47
C LYS A 12 23.42 23.51 34.27
N LEU A 13 22.34 23.80 35.00
CA LEU A 13 21.08 23.07 34.87
C LEU A 13 20.43 23.30 33.49
N GLN A 14 20.43 24.54 33.01
CA GLN A 14 19.96 24.85 31.65
C GLN A 14 20.78 24.14 30.58
N PHE A 15 22.11 24.12 30.72
CA PHE A 15 22.98 23.40 29.78
C PHE A 15 22.69 21.89 29.77
N ILE A 16 22.51 21.27 30.93
CA ILE A 16 22.16 19.84 31.04
C ILE A 16 20.80 19.56 30.39
N ILE A 17 19.80 20.41 30.60
CA ILE A 17 18.47 20.26 29.99
C ILE A 17 18.57 20.38 28.46
N VAL A 18 19.34 21.34 27.94
CA VAL A 18 19.53 21.51 26.49
C VAL A 18 20.25 20.31 25.88
N VAL A 19 21.31 19.81 26.52
CA VAL A 19 22.03 18.61 26.06
C VAL A 19 21.13 17.37 26.08
N PHE A 20 20.31 17.22 27.13
CA PHE A 20 19.38 16.11 27.25
C PHE A 20 18.26 16.18 26.20
N LEU A 21 17.68 17.36 25.97
CA LEU A 21 16.69 17.57 24.92
C LEU A 21 17.27 17.30 23.53
N PHE A 22 18.50 17.75 23.26
CA PHE A 22 19.18 17.48 21.99
C PHE A 22 19.45 15.98 21.80
N ALA A 23 19.88 15.27 22.85
CA ALA A 23 20.10 13.81 22.80
C ALA A 23 18.78 13.04 22.57
N VAL A 24 17.69 13.45 23.21
CA VAL A 24 16.35 12.87 23.00
C VAL A 24 15.87 13.12 21.57
N ILE A 25 16.01 14.33 21.04
CA ILE A 25 15.65 14.65 19.64
C ILE A 25 16.47 13.81 18.67
N SER A 26 17.77 13.66 18.91
CA SER A 26 18.68 12.89 18.03
C SER A 26 18.38 11.38 18.03
N SER A 27 17.80 10.85 19.10
CA SER A 27 17.42 9.43 19.20
C SER A 27 16.01 9.14 18.68
N ILE A 28 15.17 10.18 18.51
CA ILE A 28 13.85 10.06 17.85
C ILE A 28 14.00 10.01 16.32
N SER A 29 15.07 10.59 15.77
CA SER A 29 15.38 10.59 14.34
C SER A 29 16.46 9.58 13.99
N SER A 30 16.19 8.29 14.19
CA SER A 30 16.86 7.29 13.37
C SER A 30 16.06 7.19 12.08
N PRO A 31 16.54 7.70 10.93
CA PRO A 31 15.95 7.30 9.66
C PRO A 31 16.04 5.78 9.62
N VAL A 32 14.89 5.11 9.51
CA VAL A 32 14.84 3.67 9.27
C VAL A 32 15.78 3.41 8.08
N ASN A 33 16.69 2.47 8.25
CA ASN A 33 17.96 2.36 7.53
C ASN A 33 17.83 1.88 6.06
N GLY A 34 16.87 2.40 5.31
CA GLY A 34 16.70 2.19 3.88
C GLY A 34 16.30 3.49 3.19
N CYS A 35 17.25 4.20 2.58
CA CYS A 35 16.95 5.32 1.69
C CYS A 35 16.43 4.75 0.36
N PHE A 36 15.18 4.30 0.35
CA PHE A 36 14.54 3.91 -0.90
C PHE A 36 14.52 5.10 -1.85
N THR A 37 15.02 4.92 -3.06
CA THR A 37 15.02 5.96 -4.09
C THR A 37 13.75 5.95 -4.91
N SER A 38 13.00 4.84 -4.88
CA SER A 38 11.80 4.62 -5.68
C SER A 38 10.93 3.52 -5.08
N ILE A 39 9.68 3.44 -5.54
CA ILE A 39 8.76 2.35 -5.24
C ILE A 39 8.28 1.77 -6.57
N PHE A 40 8.33 0.44 -6.70
CA PHE A 40 7.63 -0.27 -7.77
C PHE A 40 6.41 -0.95 -7.16
N SER A 41 5.23 -0.64 -7.70
CA SER A 41 3.96 -1.16 -7.19
C SER A 41 3.30 -2.07 -8.22
N PHE A 42 2.97 -3.27 -7.79
CA PHE A 42 2.16 -4.27 -8.50
C PHE A 42 0.84 -4.43 -7.76
N GLY A 43 -0.18 -4.97 -8.42
CA GLY A 43 -1.45 -5.29 -7.77
C GLY A 43 -2.65 -4.89 -8.62
N ASP A 44 -3.72 -4.52 -7.93
CA ASP A 44 -5.03 -4.27 -8.51
C ASP A 44 -5.53 -2.84 -8.21
N SER A 45 -6.86 -2.67 -8.22
CA SER A 45 -7.54 -1.41 -7.89
C SER A 45 -7.07 -0.74 -6.57
N VAL A 46 -6.67 -1.50 -5.55
CA VAL A 46 -6.23 -0.96 -4.24
C VAL A 46 -4.84 -0.34 -4.33
N SER A 47 -4.08 -0.68 -5.36
CA SER A 47 -2.75 -0.14 -5.66
C SER A 47 -2.70 0.72 -6.94
N ASP A 48 -3.83 0.82 -7.66
CA ASP A 48 -3.88 1.47 -8.97
C ASP A 48 -3.81 3.00 -8.86
N THR A 49 -2.69 3.58 -9.30
CA THR A 49 -2.47 5.03 -9.31
C THR A 49 -2.99 5.73 -10.57
N GLY A 50 -3.73 5.02 -11.42
CA GLY A 50 -4.39 5.53 -12.63
C GLY A 50 -4.12 4.73 -13.90
N ASN A 51 -3.49 3.55 -13.80
CA ASN A 51 -3.21 2.64 -14.91
C ASN A 51 -4.47 2.29 -15.69
N LEU A 52 -5.59 1.98 -15.01
CA LEU A 52 -6.80 1.61 -15.74
C LEU A 52 -7.33 2.75 -16.63
N ILE A 53 -7.16 4.02 -16.25
CA ILE A 53 -7.51 5.16 -17.12
C ILE A 53 -6.63 5.16 -18.36
N GLU A 54 -5.31 5.05 -18.18
CA GLU A 54 -4.35 5.08 -19.28
C GLU A 54 -4.61 3.92 -20.26
N ILE A 55 -4.82 2.70 -19.76
CA ILE A 55 -5.17 1.52 -20.59
C ILE A 55 -6.51 1.73 -21.31
N SER A 56 -7.53 2.25 -20.61
CA SER A 56 -8.86 2.43 -21.18
C SER A 56 -8.88 3.41 -22.34
N ASN A 57 -8.08 4.48 -22.24
CA ASN A 57 -7.88 5.44 -23.33
C ASN A 57 -7.16 4.82 -24.53
N LEU A 58 -6.26 3.86 -24.28
CA LEU A 58 -5.47 3.19 -25.31
C LEU A 58 -6.24 2.06 -26.03
N GLU A 59 -7.08 1.31 -25.31
CA GLU A 59 -7.53 -0.01 -25.80
C GLU A 59 -9.05 -0.24 -25.80
N ILE A 60 -9.83 0.40 -24.92
CA ILE A 60 -11.21 -0.07 -24.63
C ILE A 60 -12.29 0.98 -24.96
N GLY A 61 -11.94 2.26 -25.02
CA GLY A 61 -12.91 3.34 -25.25
C GLY A 61 -13.97 3.49 -24.16
N LYS A 62 -13.82 2.75 -23.04
CA LYS A 62 -14.69 2.83 -21.85
C LYS A 62 -13.92 3.41 -20.69
N ILE A 63 -14.27 4.62 -20.28
CA ILE A 63 -13.62 5.30 -19.17
C ILE A 63 -14.02 4.59 -17.85
N PRO A 64 -13.06 4.20 -16.99
CA PRO A 64 -13.36 3.49 -15.76
C PRO A 64 -14.01 4.41 -14.71
N HIS A 65 -14.70 3.81 -13.74
CA HIS A 65 -15.35 4.57 -12.66
C HIS A 65 -14.37 5.43 -11.85
N SER A 66 -13.10 5.01 -11.75
CA SER A 66 -12.04 5.78 -11.06
C SER A 66 -11.71 7.13 -11.70
N ALA A 67 -12.21 7.40 -12.92
CA ALA A 67 -12.11 8.69 -13.60
C ALA A 67 -13.22 9.68 -13.20
N PHE A 68 -14.18 9.27 -12.37
CA PHE A 68 -15.33 10.10 -11.99
C PHE A 68 -15.43 10.26 -10.46
N PRO A 69 -16.08 11.34 -9.97
CA PRO A 69 -16.44 11.45 -8.56
C PRO A 69 -17.26 10.24 -8.09
N PRO A 70 -17.08 9.78 -6.83
CA PRO A 70 -16.39 10.46 -5.74
C PRO A 70 -14.87 10.28 -5.69
N ASN A 71 -14.25 9.59 -6.66
CA ASN A 71 -12.81 9.30 -6.61
C ASN A 71 -11.96 10.60 -6.58
N GLY A 72 -10.96 10.61 -5.71
CA GLY A 72 -10.07 11.74 -5.45
C GLY A 72 -10.72 13.00 -4.84
N ARG A 73 -12.00 12.98 -4.45
CA ARG A 73 -12.72 14.12 -3.86
C ARG A 73 -12.10 14.67 -2.57
N THR A 74 -11.68 13.82 -1.64
CA THR A 74 -11.26 14.21 -0.28
C THR A 74 -9.86 14.79 -0.23
N PHE A 75 -8.92 14.24 -0.99
CA PHE A 75 -7.51 14.64 -0.95
C PHE A 75 -7.03 15.37 -2.22
N PHE A 76 -7.28 14.79 -3.40
CA PHE A 76 -6.80 15.36 -4.67
C PHE A 76 -7.72 16.45 -5.23
N HIS A 77 -8.95 16.53 -4.70
CA HIS A 77 -10.06 17.38 -5.16
C HIS A 77 -10.43 17.21 -6.65
N ARG A 78 -10.04 16.08 -7.24
CA ARG A 78 -10.37 15.65 -8.61
C ARG A 78 -10.09 14.15 -8.78
N PRO A 79 -10.76 13.45 -9.71
CA PRO A 79 -10.41 12.08 -10.05
C PRO A 79 -8.98 11.98 -10.58
N THR A 80 -8.22 11.01 -10.07
CA THR A 80 -6.84 10.72 -10.51
C THR A 80 -6.69 9.32 -11.11
N GLY A 81 -7.76 8.53 -11.17
CA GLY A 81 -7.73 7.12 -11.54
C GLY A 81 -7.47 6.15 -10.38
N ARG A 82 -7.28 6.66 -9.15
CA ARG A 82 -7.27 5.86 -7.92
C ARG A 82 -8.69 5.43 -7.58
N PHE A 83 -8.87 4.18 -7.15
CA PHE A 83 -10.17 3.64 -6.73
C PHE A 83 -10.53 4.00 -5.28
N CYS A 84 -10.31 5.25 -4.92
CA CYS A 84 -10.60 5.79 -3.60
C CYS A 84 -10.95 7.27 -3.73
N ASP A 85 -11.68 7.82 -2.76
CA ASP A 85 -11.96 9.25 -2.69
C ASP A 85 -10.72 10.10 -2.36
N GLY A 86 -9.59 9.49 -2.04
CA GLY A 86 -8.34 10.17 -1.74
C GLY A 86 -7.12 9.35 -2.08
N ARG A 87 -6.26 9.15 -1.08
CA ARG A 87 -4.98 8.44 -1.18
C ARG A 87 -5.14 6.95 -1.02
N LEU A 88 -4.35 6.18 -1.77
CA LEU A 88 -4.16 4.75 -1.58
C LEU A 88 -3.09 4.49 -0.50
N VAL A 89 -3.01 3.26 0.02
CA VAL A 89 -1.95 2.86 0.97
C VAL A 89 -0.56 3.17 0.41
N ILE A 90 -0.35 2.95 -0.89
CA ILE A 90 0.92 3.21 -1.57
C ILE A 90 1.31 4.71 -1.57
N ASP A 91 0.33 5.63 -1.53
CA ASP A 91 0.61 7.07 -1.44
C ASP A 91 1.12 7.46 -0.06
N PHE A 92 0.56 6.85 1.00
CA PHE A 92 1.05 7.04 2.37
C PHE A 92 2.46 6.46 2.55
N LEU A 93 2.76 5.32 1.91
CA LEU A 93 4.11 4.76 1.88
C LEU A 93 5.09 5.71 1.18
N ALA A 94 4.73 6.25 0.02
CA ALA A 94 5.56 7.22 -0.69
C ALA A 94 5.84 8.46 0.17
N GLU A 95 4.81 9.02 0.79
CA GLU A 95 4.95 10.17 1.69
C GLU A 95 5.84 9.88 2.91
N ALA A 96 5.64 8.74 3.57
CA ALA A 96 6.45 8.32 4.71
C ALA A 96 7.93 8.11 4.35
N LEU A 97 8.21 7.74 3.10
CA LEU A 97 9.57 7.57 2.55
C LEU A 97 10.14 8.85 1.93
N GLY A 98 9.40 9.97 1.93
CA GLY A 98 9.82 11.22 1.31
C GLY A 98 9.89 11.18 -0.22
N LEU A 99 9.16 10.24 -0.85
CA LEU A 99 9.08 10.04 -2.28
C LEU A 99 7.85 10.73 -2.89
N PRO A 100 7.89 11.14 -4.18
CA PRO A 100 6.71 11.62 -4.88
C PRO A 100 5.67 10.51 -5.03
N PHE A 101 4.40 10.88 -5.16
CA PHE A 101 3.34 9.90 -5.46
C PHE A 101 3.60 9.20 -6.78
N LEU A 102 3.34 7.90 -6.79
CA LEU A 102 3.58 7.06 -7.96
C LEU A 102 2.64 7.51 -9.09
N PRO A 103 3.19 7.78 -10.29
CA PRO A 103 2.36 7.97 -11.46
C PRO A 103 1.87 6.61 -12.00
N PRO A 104 0.86 6.61 -12.89
CA PRO A 104 0.48 5.40 -13.60
C PRO A 104 1.63 4.93 -14.51
N TYR A 105 2.00 3.65 -14.41
CA TYR A 105 3.01 2.99 -15.23
C TYR A 105 2.76 3.18 -16.73
N TYR A 106 1.52 2.96 -17.18
CA TYR A 106 1.17 2.99 -18.60
C TYR A 106 1.28 4.37 -19.25
N ARG A 107 1.32 5.46 -18.46
CA ARG A 107 1.56 6.81 -18.98
C ARG A 107 2.93 6.96 -19.64
N TYR A 108 3.92 6.19 -19.21
CA TYR A 108 5.30 6.28 -19.68
C TYR A 108 5.74 5.07 -20.50
N LYS A 109 4.81 4.19 -20.91
CA LYS A 109 5.11 2.96 -21.68
C LYS A 109 5.84 3.24 -23.01
N ASN A 110 5.73 4.47 -23.54
CA ASN A 110 6.40 4.91 -24.78
C ASN A 110 7.75 5.61 -24.54
N ALA A 111 8.25 5.68 -23.31
CA ALA A 111 9.60 6.17 -23.06
C ALA A 111 10.61 5.17 -23.65
N THR A 112 11.49 5.64 -24.52
CA THR A 112 12.53 4.82 -25.16
C THR A 112 13.39 4.16 -24.09
N SER A 113 13.34 2.82 -24.04
CA SER A 113 14.19 2.02 -23.17
C SER A 113 15.62 2.05 -23.69
N GLU A 114 16.41 3.01 -23.23
CA GLU A 114 17.86 2.93 -23.35
C GLU A 114 18.35 1.82 -22.42
N LYS A 115 19.13 0.88 -22.99
CA LYS A 115 19.52 -0.35 -22.32
C LYS A 115 20.60 -0.07 -21.27
N PHE A 116 20.19 0.17 -20.03
CA PHE A 116 21.08 0.22 -18.87
C PHE A 116 20.71 -0.89 -17.87
N GLU A 117 21.07 -2.13 -18.21
CA GLU A 117 20.79 -3.31 -17.38
C GLU A 117 21.40 -3.19 -15.96
N ASN A 118 22.62 -2.65 -15.87
CA ASN A 118 23.27 -2.39 -14.58
C ASN A 118 22.57 -1.30 -13.76
N ASP A 119 22.11 -0.23 -14.41
CA ASP A 119 21.41 0.86 -13.72
C ASP A 119 20.02 0.43 -13.26
N PHE A 120 19.34 -0.41 -14.05
CA PHE A 120 18.05 -0.99 -13.67
C PHE A 120 18.18 -1.93 -12.47
N LYS A 121 19.20 -2.80 -12.45
CA LYS A 121 19.47 -3.68 -11.30
C LYS A 121 19.75 -2.87 -10.03
N GLN A 122 20.55 -1.80 -10.14
CA GLN A 122 20.84 -0.92 -9.00
C GLN A 122 19.61 -0.13 -8.55
N LEU A 123 18.74 0.28 -9.49
CA LEU A 123 17.46 0.91 -9.20
C LEU A 123 16.55 -0.03 -8.41
N LEU A 124 16.35 -1.28 -8.87
CA LEU A 124 15.55 -2.28 -8.16
C LEU A 124 16.10 -2.58 -6.77
N ARG A 125 17.41 -2.67 -6.63
CA ARG A 125 18.07 -2.90 -5.33
C ARG A 125 17.80 -1.78 -4.32
N ASN A 126 17.68 -0.54 -4.78
CA ASN A 126 17.41 0.64 -3.95
C ASN A 126 15.92 0.99 -3.88
N SER A 127 15.03 0.13 -4.37
CA SER A 127 13.59 0.39 -4.38
C SER A 127 12.85 -0.49 -3.40
N LEU A 128 11.72 0.02 -2.90
CA LEU A 128 10.73 -0.81 -2.23
C LEU A 128 9.82 -1.43 -3.30
N ILE A 129 9.78 -2.75 -3.37
CA ILE A 129 8.83 -3.46 -4.23
C ILE A 129 7.57 -3.74 -3.43
N VAL A 130 6.44 -3.18 -3.84
CA VAL A 130 5.15 -3.43 -3.21
C VAL A 130 4.36 -4.38 -4.10
N MET A 131 4.21 -5.62 -3.64
CA MET A 131 3.24 -6.56 -4.19
C MET A 131 1.91 -6.18 -3.54
N GLY A 132 1.11 -5.30 -4.13
CA GLY A 132 -0.19 -4.90 -3.61
C GLY A 132 -1.12 -6.08 -3.32
N GLU A 133 -2.37 -5.82 -2.95
CA GLU A 133 -3.31 -6.93 -2.70
C GLU A 133 -3.51 -7.73 -3.99
N ILE A 134 -3.12 -9.00 -3.96
CA ILE A 134 -3.20 -9.97 -5.05
C ILE A 134 -3.96 -11.18 -4.53
N GLY A 135 -4.96 -11.64 -5.28
CA GLY A 135 -5.84 -12.75 -4.90
C GLY A 135 -7.26 -12.33 -4.55
N GLY A 136 -7.45 -11.11 -4.03
CA GLY A 136 -8.77 -10.62 -3.63
C GLY A 136 -9.78 -10.63 -4.77
N ASN A 137 -9.35 -10.28 -6.00
CA ASN A 137 -10.21 -10.37 -7.18
C ASN A 137 -10.49 -11.82 -7.61
N ASP A 138 -9.53 -12.73 -7.48
CA ASP A 138 -9.67 -14.15 -7.80
C ASP A 138 -10.75 -14.79 -6.92
N TYR A 139 -10.69 -14.53 -5.62
CA TYR A 139 -11.70 -14.99 -4.66
C TYR A 139 -13.04 -14.27 -4.90
N SER A 140 -13.02 -12.95 -5.10
CA SER A 140 -14.24 -12.17 -5.34
C SER A 140 -14.96 -12.59 -6.60
N HIS A 141 -14.23 -12.92 -7.66
CA HIS A 141 -14.81 -13.39 -8.88
C HIS A 141 -15.48 -14.76 -8.68
N ALA A 142 -14.81 -15.68 -7.97
CA ALA A 142 -15.36 -16.99 -7.64
C ALA A 142 -16.65 -16.88 -6.80
N TYR A 143 -16.66 -16.06 -5.74
CA TYR A 143 -17.85 -15.85 -4.92
C TYR A 143 -19.01 -15.22 -5.70
N LYS A 144 -18.73 -14.26 -6.59
CA LYS A 144 -19.76 -13.66 -7.47
C LYS A 144 -20.35 -14.66 -8.47
N GLN A 145 -19.64 -15.74 -8.78
CA GLN A 145 -20.16 -16.85 -9.57
C GLN A 145 -20.97 -17.88 -8.74
N GLY A 146 -21.13 -17.65 -7.43
CA GLY A 146 -21.86 -18.55 -6.54
C GLY A 146 -21.07 -19.76 -6.08
N LYS A 147 -19.73 -19.77 -6.23
CA LYS A 147 -18.89 -20.84 -5.68
C LYS A 147 -18.93 -20.82 -4.15
N ASN A 148 -18.94 -22.00 -3.54
CA ASN A 148 -18.90 -22.14 -2.10
C ASN A 148 -17.46 -21.94 -1.56
N ILE A 149 -17.33 -21.82 -0.24
CA ILE A 149 -16.03 -21.60 0.42
C ILE A 149 -15.01 -22.70 0.16
N GLU A 150 -15.43 -23.96 0.08
CA GLU A 150 -14.52 -25.09 -0.15
C GLU A 150 -13.91 -25.00 -1.55
N ASP A 151 -14.73 -24.65 -2.54
CA ASP A 151 -14.27 -24.40 -3.89
C ASP A 151 -13.31 -23.21 -3.95
N VAL A 152 -13.61 -22.10 -3.27
CA VAL A 152 -12.74 -20.90 -3.26
C VAL A 152 -11.43 -21.17 -2.52
N ARG A 153 -11.42 -21.99 -1.46
CA ARG A 153 -10.18 -22.39 -0.75
C ARG A 153 -9.18 -23.08 -1.68
N ASN A 154 -9.65 -23.79 -2.71
CA ASN A 154 -8.78 -24.42 -3.71
C ASN A 154 -8.05 -23.40 -4.62
N PHE A 155 -8.43 -22.13 -4.60
CA PHE A 155 -7.74 -21.06 -5.33
C PHE A 155 -6.53 -20.52 -4.56
N VAL A 156 -6.45 -20.76 -3.24
CA VAL A 156 -5.36 -20.24 -2.40
C VAL A 156 -3.99 -20.70 -2.90
N PRO A 157 -3.74 -22.00 -3.17
CA PRO A 157 -2.42 -22.42 -3.65
C PRO A 157 -2.02 -21.79 -5.00
N PRO A 158 -2.86 -21.82 -6.07
CA PRO A 158 -2.52 -21.15 -7.33
C PRO A 158 -2.25 -19.64 -7.22
N VAL A 159 -2.98 -18.94 -6.35
CA VAL A 159 -2.76 -17.51 -6.09
C VAL A 159 -1.40 -17.28 -5.41
N VAL A 160 -1.11 -18.04 -4.35
CA VAL A 160 0.17 -17.97 -3.63
C VAL A 160 1.34 -18.35 -4.54
N ASP A 161 1.18 -19.35 -5.40
CA ASP A 161 2.19 -19.77 -6.37
C ASP A 161 2.48 -18.64 -7.38
N SER A 162 1.45 -17.94 -7.83
CA SER A 162 1.58 -16.81 -8.75
C SER A 162 2.32 -15.62 -8.10
N ILE A 163 1.97 -15.27 -6.86
CA ILE A 163 2.69 -14.24 -6.08
C ILE A 163 4.16 -14.64 -5.90
N THR A 164 4.42 -15.90 -5.53
CA THR A 164 5.76 -16.43 -5.31
C THR A 164 6.58 -16.42 -6.59
N SER A 165 6.00 -16.82 -7.72
CA SER A 165 6.66 -16.79 -9.03
C SER A 165 7.07 -15.38 -9.41
N SER A 166 6.17 -14.40 -9.30
CA SER A 166 6.50 -13.00 -9.61
C SER A 166 7.57 -12.43 -8.70
N ILE A 167 7.57 -12.77 -7.40
CA ILE A 167 8.63 -12.35 -6.47
C ILE A 167 9.98 -12.96 -6.89
N ASN A 168 10.02 -14.25 -7.24
CA ASN A 168 11.25 -14.91 -7.66
C ASN A 168 11.83 -14.26 -8.93
N GLU A 169 11.00 -13.96 -9.92
CA GLU A 169 11.42 -13.22 -11.12
C GLU A 169 12.00 -11.84 -10.77
N LEU A 170 11.37 -11.11 -9.86
CA LEU A 170 11.87 -9.79 -9.42
C LEU A 170 13.19 -9.89 -8.64
N ILE A 171 13.38 -10.96 -7.86
CA ILE A 171 14.65 -11.26 -7.19
C ILE A 171 15.75 -11.52 -8.23
N GLU A 172 15.47 -12.30 -9.28
CA GLU A 172 16.42 -12.55 -10.37
C GLU A 172 16.83 -11.25 -11.10
N LEU A 173 15.90 -10.30 -11.23
CA LEU A 173 16.15 -8.96 -11.77
C LEU A 173 16.92 -8.04 -10.81
N GLY A 174 17.07 -8.42 -9.54
CA GLY A 174 17.90 -7.73 -8.54
C GLY A 174 17.14 -6.93 -7.48
N ALA A 175 15.83 -7.09 -7.37
CA ALA A 175 15.07 -6.57 -6.24
C ALA A 175 15.44 -7.30 -4.95
N VAL A 176 15.52 -6.55 -3.84
CA VAL A 176 15.97 -7.09 -2.54
C VAL A 176 15.02 -6.79 -1.38
N THR A 177 14.13 -5.81 -1.52
CA THR A 177 13.20 -5.42 -0.46
C THR A 177 11.77 -5.42 -0.96
N PHE A 178 10.94 -6.23 -0.32
CA PHE A 178 9.56 -6.46 -0.71
C PHE A 178 8.62 -6.17 0.45
N LEU A 179 7.48 -5.56 0.14
CA LEU A 179 6.29 -5.51 0.98
C LEU A 179 5.21 -6.36 0.29
N VAL A 180 4.79 -7.42 0.96
CA VAL A 180 3.77 -8.36 0.47
C VAL A 180 2.64 -8.43 1.49
N PRO A 181 1.63 -7.53 1.41
CA PRO A 181 0.38 -7.66 2.16
C PRO A 181 -0.30 -9.00 1.92
N GLY A 182 -0.96 -9.52 2.96
CA GLY A 182 -1.98 -10.55 2.81
C GLY A 182 -3.29 -9.96 2.33
N ASN A 183 -4.27 -10.84 2.07
CA ASN A 183 -5.62 -10.43 1.74
C ASN A 183 -6.22 -9.59 2.90
N PHE A 184 -6.99 -8.55 2.56
CA PHE A 184 -7.66 -7.73 3.57
C PHE A 184 -8.78 -8.53 4.27
N PRO A 185 -9.28 -8.07 5.42
CA PRO A 185 -10.44 -8.66 6.09
C PRO A 185 -11.72 -8.54 5.22
N ILE A 186 -11.85 -9.39 4.20
CA ILE A 186 -12.89 -9.29 3.19
C ILE A 186 -14.29 -9.55 3.76
N GLY A 187 -14.39 -10.30 4.87
CA GLY A 187 -15.61 -10.44 5.66
C GLY A 187 -16.21 -9.12 6.18
N CYS A 188 -15.41 -8.05 6.23
CA CYS A 188 -15.86 -6.71 6.60
C CYS A 188 -16.31 -5.87 5.40
N SER A 189 -16.13 -6.35 4.17
CA SER A 189 -16.52 -5.59 2.99
C SER A 189 -18.04 -5.49 2.88
N ALA A 190 -18.55 -4.27 2.67
CA ALA A 190 -19.98 -4.04 2.47
C ALA A 190 -20.55 -4.86 1.31
N SER A 191 -19.76 -5.14 0.26
CA SER A 191 -20.21 -5.98 -0.86
C SER A 191 -20.43 -7.43 -0.44
N TYR A 192 -19.55 -7.97 0.42
CA TYR A 192 -19.67 -9.34 0.90
C TYR A 192 -20.72 -9.48 1.99
N LEU A 193 -20.84 -8.50 2.89
CA LEU A 193 -21.90 -8.44 3.88
C LEU A 193 -23.29 -8.40 3.24
N THR A 194 -23.41 -7.74 2.08
CA THR A 194 -24.66 -7.72 1.30
C THR A 194 -24.87 -9.04 0.56
N LEU A 195 -23.83 -9.60 -0.07
CA LEU A 195 -23.94 -10.85 -0.84
C LEU A 195 -24.29 -12.05 0.04
N PHE A 196 -23.70 -12.12 1.24
CA PHE A 196 -23.88 -13.21 2.19
C PHE A 196 -24.75 -12.81 3.38
N GLN A 197 -25.67 -11.86 3.19
CA GLN A 197 -26.56 -11.43 4.25
C GLN A 197 -27.39 -12.61 4.77
N GLY A 198 -27.25 -12.92 6.06
CA GLY A 198 -27.95 -14.00 6.74
C GLY A 198 -28.67 -13.52 8.01
N SER A 199 -29.61 -14.33 8.51
CA SER A 199 -30.26 -14.12 9.80
C SER A 199 -29.48 -14.72 10.97
N ASP A 200 -28.52 -15.60 10.67
CA ASP A 200 -27.67 -16.29 11.65
C ASP A 200 -26.60 -15.33 12.17
N LYS A 201 -26.78 -14.85 13.40
CA LYS A 201 -25.88 -13.88 14.03
C LYS A 201 -24.53 -14.47 14.41
N ASP A 202 -24.43 -15.79 14.52
CA ASP A 202 -23.20 -16.46 14.95
C ASP A 202 -22.13 -16.46 13.84
N GLN A 203 -22.53 -16.16 12.60
CA GLN A 203 -21.62 -15.98 11.46
C GLN A 203 -20.92 -14.62 11.45
N TYR A 204 -21.34 -13.70 12.32
CA TYR A 204 -20.81 -12.34 12.39
C TYR A 204 -20.03 -12.13 13.69
N ASP A 205 -18.91 -11.45 13.59
CA ASP A 205 -18.19 -11.00 14.76
C ASP A 205 -19.04 -9.93 15.48
N PRO A 206 -19.35 -10.09 16.78
CA PRO A 206 -20.29 -9.22 17.47
C PRO A 206 -19.77 -7.79 17.70
N LEU A 207 -18.45 -7.57 17.59
CA LEU A 207 -17.83 -6.26 17.79
C LEU A 207 -17.76 -5.47 16.48
N THR A 208 -17.39 -6.14 15.40
CA THR A 208 -17.09 -5.52 14.10
C THR A 208 -18.21 -5.68 13.09
N GLY A 209 -19.09 -6.67 13.27
CA GLY A 209 -20.14 -7.03 12.31
C GLY A 209 -19.64 -7.72 11.05
N CYS A 210 -18.37 -8.15 11.02
CA CYS A 210 -17.77 -8.81 9.87
C CYS A 210 -18.08 -10.31 9.85
N LEU A 211 -18.15 -10.91 8.67
CA LEU A 211 -18.30 -12.38 8.52
C LEU A 211 -17.02 -13.09 9.02
N THR A 212 -17.16 -13.97 10.00
CA THR A 212 -16.04 -14.65 10.67
C THR A 212 -15.46 -15.81 9.87
N TRP A 213 -16.25 -16.37 8.95
CA TRP A 213 -15.82 -17.48 8.09
C TRP A 213 -15.17 -16.99 6.79
N LEU A 214 -15.29 -15.69 6.48
CA LEU A 214 -14.74 -15.06 5.29
C LEU A 214 -13.49 -14.25 5.69
N CYS A 215 -12.42 -14.97 6.00
CA CYS A 215 -11.10 -14.44 6.35
C CYS A 215 -10.11 -14.67 5.21
#